data_AF-A0A858RRP5-F1
#
_entry.id   AF-A0A858RRP5-F1
#
_cell.length_a   1.000
_cell.length_b   1.000
_cell.length_c   1.000
_cell.angle_alpha   90.00
_cell.angle_beta   90.00
_cell.angle_gamma   90.00
#
_symmetry.space_group_name_H-M   'P 1'
#
loop_
_entity.id
_entity.type
_entity.pdbx_description
1 polymer ?
#
loop_
_entity_poly.entity_id
_entity_poly.type
_entity_poly.pdbx_seq_one_letter_code
_entity_poly.pdbx_strand_id
1 'polypeptide(L)' 'MDARYKLIDLAAFLDRVERHPGEADFRLEGLKKALPILLSDQPGRAKAVLEALSDHSTEPAEKATIQFAYGAPQA' A
#
# COMPACT_ATOMS: atom_id res chain seq x y z
N MET A 1 0.19 22.69 4.58
CA MET A 1 0.75 21.45 5.14
C MET A 1 0.39 20.29 4.23
N ASP A 2 1.30 19.84 3.36
CA ASP A 2 1.07 18.80 2.34
C ASP A 2 0.57 17.47 2.95
N ALA A 3 1.12 17.08 4.10
CA ALA A 3 0.69 15.89 4.84
C ALA A 3 -0.81 15.88 5.19
N ARG A 4 -1.41 17.05 5.47
CA ARG A 4 -2.85 17.16 5.79
C ARG A 4 -3.69 16.78 4.57
N TYR A 5 -3.32 17.28 3.40
CA TYR A 5 -4.03 16.97 2.16
C TYR A 5 -3.92 15.48 1.81
N LYS A 6 -2.72 14.89 1.91
CA LYS A 6 -2.52 13.46 1.64
C LYS A 6 -3.34 12.56 2.55
N LEU A 7 -3.50 12.92 3.82
CA LEU A 7 -4.33 12.16 4.76
C LEU A 7 -5.81 12.20 4.37
N ILE A 8 -6.32 13.36 3.94
CA ILE A 8 -7.69 13.50 3.46
C ILE A 8 -7.91 12.72 2.16
N ASP A 9 -6.96 12.76 1.23
CA ASP A 9 -7.04 12.03 -0.04
C ASP A 9 -7.06 10.51 0.18
N LEU A 10 -6.25 10.01 1.12
CA LEU A 10 -6.27 8.59 1.52
C LEU A 10 -7.62 8.19 2.12
N ALA A 11 -8.21 9.00 3.00
CA ALA A 11 -9.53 8.74 3.56
C ALA A 11 -10.61 8.69 2.45
N ALA A 12 -10.62 9.68 1.56
CA ALA A 12 -11.56 9.72 0.44
C ALA A 12 -11.40 8.54 -0.53
N PHE A 13 -10.18 8.02 -0.70
CA PHE A 13 -9.93 6.80 -1.43
C PHE A 13 -10.60 5.58 -0.77
N LEU A 14 -10.41 5.40 0.54
CA LEU A 14 -11.02 4.30 1.29
C LEU A 14 -12.56 4.37 1.24
N ASP A 15 -13.14 5.56 1.41
CA ASP A 15 -14.59 5.77 1.29
C ASP A 15 -15.14 5.39 -0.08
N ARG A 16 -14.37 5.59 -1.17
CA ARG A 16 -14.78 5.19 -2.53
C ARG A 16 -14.80 3.69 -2.71
N VAL A 17 -13.81 3.00 -2.12
CA VAL A 17 -13.68 1.55 -2.16
C VAL A 17 -14.84 0.90 -1.41
N GLU A 18 -15.17 1.38 -0.22
CA GLU A 18 -16.29 0.84 0.58
C GLU A 18 -17.66 1.01 -0.09
N ARG A 19 -17.83 2.07 -0.90
CA ARG A 19 -19.08 2.34 -1.62
C ARG A 19 -19.31 1.49 -2.87
N HIS A 20 -18.27 0.82 -3.40
CA HIS A 20 -18.39 0.02 -4.63
C HIS A 20 -18.34 -1.48 -4.31
N PRO A 21 -19.35 -2.27 -4.71
CA PRO A 21 -19.25 -3.73 -4.68
C PRO A 21 -18.29 -4.17 -5.79
N GLY A 22 -17.10 -4.62 -5.40
CA GLY A 22 -16.07 -5.13 -6.30
C GLY A 22 -15.07 -5.98 -5.54
N GLU A 23 -14.32 -6.83 -6.24
CA GLU A 23 -13.26 -7.61 -5.61
C GLU A 23 -12.19 -6.69 -5.02
N ALA A 24 -11.72 -7.03 -3.83
CA ALA A 24 -10.70 -6.27 -3.14
C ALA A 24 -9.37 -6.37 -3.91
N ASP A 25 -8.89 -5.24 -4.42
CA ASP A 25 -7.56 -5.12 -5.03
C ASP A 25 -6.49 -5.37 -3.96
N PHE A 26 -5.49 -6.21 -4.23
CA PHE A 26 -4.40 -6.53 -3.30
C PHE A 26 -3.66 -5.28 -2.77
N ARG A 27 -3.65 -4.16 -3.51
CA ARG A 27 -3.07 -2.88 -3.05
C ARG A 27 -3.85 -2.26 -1.90
N LEU A 28 -5.17 -2.47 -1.84
CA LEU A 28 -6.00 -2.02 -0.72
C LEU A 28 -5.55 -2.72 0.56
N GLU A 29 -5.30 -4.03 0.49
CA GLU A 29 -4.82 -4.80 1.63
C GLU A 29 -3.41 -4.38 2.04
N GLY A 30 -2.54 -4.05 1.08
CA GLY A 30 -1.23 -3.43 1.36
C GLY A 30 -1.36 -2.10 2.12
N LEU A 31 -2.24 -1.21 1.68
CA LEU A 31 -2.49 0.08 2.36
C LEU A 31 -3.04 -0.11 3.78
N LYS A 32 -4.00 -1.02 3.97
CA LYS A 32 -4.55 -1.34 5.30
C LYS A 32 -3.48 -1.87 6.26
N LYS A 33 -2.57 -2.72 5.77
CA LYS A 33 -1.44 -3.26 6.57
C LYS A 33 -0.41 -2.17 6.93
N ALA A 34 -0.22 -1.17 6.07
CA ALA A 34 0.72 -0.07 6.30
C ALA A 34 0.22 0.98 7.30
N LEU A 35 -1.10 1.16 7.46
CA LEU A 35 -1.68 2.16 8.35
C LEU A 35 -1.27 1.99 9.83
N PRO A 36 -1.32 0.80 10.44
CA PRO A 36 -0.82 0.59 11.80
C PRO A 36 0.68 0.92 11.96
N ILE A 37 1.49 0.64 10.94
CA ILE A 37 2.93 0.94 10.93
C ILE A 37 3.15 2.46 10.94
N LEU A 38 2.39 3.19 10.13
CA LEU A 38 2.42 4.66 10.08
C LEU A 38 2.06 5.30 11.44
N LEU A 39 1.13 4.69 12.16
CA LEU A 39 0.65 5.16 13.47
C LEU A 39 1.53 4.72 14.65
N SER A 40 2.48 3.81 14.43
CA SER A 40 3.36 3.31 15.49
C SER A 40 4.31 4.39 16.02
N ASP A 41 4.69 4.30 17.30
CA ASP A 41 5.66 5.22 17.90
C ASP A 41 7.13 4.86 17.60
N GLN A 42 7.36 3.83 16.78
CA GLN A 42 8.70 3.37 16.45
C GLN A 42 9.42 4.36 15.51
N PRO A 43 10.73 4.58 15.69
CA PRO A 43 11.52 5.37 14.75
C PRO A 43 11.58 4.68 13.38
N GLY A 44 11.71 5.48 12.31
CA GLY A 44 11.88 4.93 10.95
C GLY A 44 10.60 4.51 10.24
N ARG A 45 9.43 5.05 10.62
CA ARG A 45 8.12 4.70 10.03
C ARG A 45 8.09 4.75 8.51
N ALA A 46 8.75 5.72 7.87
CA ALA A 46 8.81 5.82 6.43
C ALA A 46 9.45 4.58 5.78
N LYS A 47 10.56 4.09 6.36
CA LYS A 47 11.22 2.85 5.92
C LYS A 47 10.31 1.64 6.14
N ALA A 48 9.71 1.52 7.32
CA ALA A 48 8.85 0.37 7.64
C ALA A 48 7.58 0.33 6.75
N VAL A 49 6.99 1.48 6.43
CA VAL A 49 5.87 1.59 5.48
C VAL A 49 6.31 1.20 4.08
N LEU A 50 7.49 1.66 3.63
CA LEU A 50 8.05 1.26 2.34
C LEU A 50 8.25 -0.26 2.28
N GLU A 51 8.89 -0.85 3.29
CA GLU A 51 9.14 -2.30 3.36
C GLU A 51 7.83 -3.09 3.36
N ALA A 52 6.80 -2.64 4.07
CA ALA A 52 5.48 -3.30 4.06
C ALA A 52 4.78 -3.26 2.69
N LEU A 53 5.16 -2.32 1.82
CA LEU A 53 4.63 -2.17 0.46
C LEU A 53 5.60 -2.67 -0.61
N SER A 54 6.77 -3.20 -0.24
CA SER A 54 7.82 -3.63 -1.18
C SER A 54 7.79 -5.12 -1.37
N ASP A 55 8.05 -5.59 -2.59
CA ASP A 55 8.16 -7.02 -2.86
C ASP A 55 9.46 -7.59 -2.30
N HIS A 56 9.33 -8.67 -1.53
CA HIS A 56 10.44 -9.35 -0.86
C HIS A 56 10.80 -10.67 -1.53
N SER A 57 10.15 -11.02 -2.64
CA SER A 57 10.53 -12.20 -3.42
C SER A 57 11.99 -12.10 -3.85
N THR A 58 12.76 -13.13 -3.53
CA THR A 58 14.15 -13.29 -3.99
C THR A 58 14.22 -14.05 -5.31
N GLU A 59 13.13 -14.71 -5.70
CA GLU A 59 13.03 -15.43 -6.96
C GLU A 59 12.55 -14.46 -8.07
N PRO A 60 13.29 -14.36 -9.20
CA PRO A 60 12.86 -13.56 -10.33
C PRO A 60 11.53 -14.08 -10.89
N ALA A 61 10.62 -13.17 -11.22
CA ALA A 61 9.41 -13.54 -11.96
C ALA A 61 9.80 -14.14 -13.32
N GLU A 62 9.19 -15.27 -13.69
CA GLU A 62 9.49 -16.01 -14.94
C GLU A 62 9.37 -15.14 -16.20
N LYS A 63 8.46 -14.17 -16.19
CA LYS A 63 8.29 -13.17 -17.25
C LYS A 63 7.63 -11.92 -16.69
N ALA A 64 7.95 -10.76 -17.27
CA ALA A 64 7.21 -9.54 -17.01
C ALA A 64 5.79 -9.68 -17.60
N THR A 65 4.79 -9.83 -16.75
CA THR A 65 3.37 -9.95 -17.16
C THR A 65 2.75 -8.60 -17.50
N ILE A 66 3.33 -7.51 -17.02
CA ILE A 66 2.93 -6.12 -17.26
C ILE A 66 4.17 -5.23 -17.33
N GLN A 67 4.12 -4.15 -18.11
CA GLN A 67 5.21 -3.15 -18.20
C GLN A 67 5.14 -2.05 -17.12
N PHE A 68 4.25 -2.18 -16.12
CA PHE A 68 4.08 -1.19 -15.06
C PHE A 68 4.71 -1.68 -13.74
N ALA A 69 5.27 -0.75 -12.97
CA ALA A 69 5.81 -1.04 -11.65
C ALA A 69 4.68 -1.44 -10.68
N TYR A 70 4.78 -2.63 -10.10
CA TYR A 70 3.80 -3.15 -9.15
C TYR A 70 4.27 -2.80 -7.72
N GLY A 71 3.68 -1.76 -7.13
CA GLY A 71 3.95 -1.36 -5.74
C GLY A 71 3.04 -2.10 -4.76
N ALA A 72 3.38 -3.35 -4.44
CA ALA A 72 2.96 -4.15 -3.28
C ALA A 72 3.14 -5.66 -3.61
N PRO A 73 3.92 -6.44 -2.84
CA PRO A 73 4.02 -7.89 -3.06
C PRO A 73 2.69 -8.59 -2.81
N GLN A 74 2.52 -9.72 -3.47
CA GLN A 74 1.50 -10.69 -3.09
C GLN A 74 1.99 -11.47 -1.86
N ALA A 75 1.08 -11.66 -0.90
CA ALA A 75 1.34 -12.30 0.40
C ALA A 75 1.39 -13.83 0.28
#